data_AF-A0A5C5X029-F1
#
_entry.id   AF-A0A5C5X029-F1
#
_cell.length_a   1.000
_cell.length_b   1.000
_cell.length_c   1.000
_cell.angle_alpha   90.00
_cell.angle_beta   90.00
_cell.angle_gamma   90.00
#
_symmetry.space_group_name_H-M   'P 1'
#
loop_
_entity.id
_entity.type
_entity.pdbx_description
1 polymer ?
#
loop_
_entity_poly.entity_id
_entity_poly.type
_entity_poly.pdbx_seq_one_letter_code
_entity_poly.pdbx_strand_id
1 'polypeptide(L)'
;MTTSVLDRIAEIRSEDKQLLTDALAEERKTYFAIAKRDYLGKATAEDADQLIGVMQALDLTEADFAKTRQAIEEVCEAVAQSQINKINANGSHERVLSAQRDFLVFAAKSKRAQRIGNVERRKHAAMTEAQARVQRLADENPELFDGTEVNAVFSTVITGIRKRLDASEKESEARVDAMHVDQVNTILRQQGLDSVTTLETK
;
A
#
# COMPACT_ATOMS: atom_id res chain seq x y z
N MET A 1 -16.04 58.84 32.53
CA MET A 1 -16.64 58.37 31.26
C MET A 1 -18.00 57.81 31.61
N THR A 2 -19.08 58.50 31.28
CA THR A 2 -20.44 58.02 31.54
C THR A 2 -20.75 56.94 30.51
N THR A 3 -20.71 55.68 30.93
CA THR A 3 -21.24 54.56 30.14
C THR A 3 -22.65 54.91 29.71
N SER A 4 -22.92 54.85 28.41
CA SER A 4 -24.25 55.16 27.89
C SER A 4 -25.26 54.26 28.58
N VAL A 5 -26.44 54.79 28.92
CA VAL A 5 -27.54 53.98 29.48
C VAL A 5 -27.85 52.78 28.58
N LEU A 6 -27.62 52.91 27.27
CA LEU A 6 -27.77 51.82 26.30
C LEU A 6 -26.74 50.71 26.46
N ASP A 7 -25.48 51.04 26.76
CA ASP A 7 -24.41 50.06 26.97
C ASP A 7 -24.71 49.24 28.24
N ARG A 8 -25.20 49.90 29.29
CA ARG A 8 -25.58 49.23 30.54
C ARG A 8 -26.79 48.30 30.35
N ILE A 9 -27.76 48.68 29.51
CA ILE A 9 -28.90 47.82 29.17
C ILE A 9 -28.46 46.59 28.37
N ALA A 10 -27.51 46.74 27.44
CA ALA A 10 -26.97 45.62 26.68
C ALA A 10 -26.21 44.62 27.57
N GLU A 11 -25.44 45.14 28.53
CA GLU A 11 -24.70 44.35 29.50
C GLU A 11 -25.64 43.53 30.40
N ILE A 12 -26.68 44.16 30.97
CA ILE A 12 -27.70 43.48 31.77
C ILE A 12 -28.42 42.39 30.96
N ARG A 13 -28.77 42.65 29.70
CA ARG A 13 -29.40 41.64 28.83
C ARG A 13 -28.48 40.46 28.54
N SER A 14 -27.17 40.70 28.43
CA SER A 14 -26.18 39.64 28.25
C SER A 14 -26.04 38.80 29.51
N GLU A 15 -26.01 39.44 30.68
CA GLU A 15 -25.98 38.77 31.99
C GLU A 15 -27.25 37.94 32.21
N ASP A 16 -28.43 38.50 31.96
CA ASP A 16 -29.72 37.79 32.05
C ASP A 16 -29.76 36.58 31.12
N LYS A 17 -29.27 36.74 29.88
CA LYS A 17 -29.18 35.64 28.91
C LYS A 17 -28.23 34.55 29.40
N GLN A 18 -27.10 34.91 30.00
CA GLN A 18 -26.14 33.95 30.54
C GLN A 18 -26.74 33.21 31.75
N LEU A 19 -27.37 33.94 32.67
CA LEU A 19 -28.06 33.36 33.83
C LEU A 19 -29.18 32.40 33.41
N LEU A 20 -29.96 32.75 32.39
CA LEU A 20 -30.97 31.84 31.81
C LEU A 20 -30.34 30.62 31.14
N THR A 21 -29.18 30.78 30.50
CA THR A 21 -28.47 29.67 29.86
C THR A 21 -27.95 28.69 30.91
N ASP A 22 -27.38 29.22 32.00
CA ASP A 22 -26.84 28.43 33.10
C ASP A 22 -27.96 27.78 33.92
N ALA A 23 -29.06 28.50 34.16
CA ALA A 23 -30.23 28.00 34.87
C ALA A 23 -30.91 26.84 34.13
N LEU A 24 -30.90 26.85 32.79
CA LEU A 24 -31.52 25.83 31.95
C LEU A 24 -30.53 24.75 31.46
N ALA A 25 -29.29 24.75 31.97
CA ALA A 25 -28.23 23.89 31.47
C ALA A 25 -28.51 22.40 31.74
N GLU A 26 -29.08 22.08 32.90
CA GLU A 26 -29.39 20.70 33.27
C GLU A 26 -30.60 20.16 32.51
N GLU A 27 -31.61 20.98 32.27
CA GLU A 27 -32.77 20.69 31.43
C GLU A 27 -32.31 20.39 30.00
N ARG A 28 -31.44 21.24 29.43
CA ARG A 28 -30.88 21.02 28.08
C ARG A 28 -30.06 19.72 28.00
N LYS A 29 -29.29 19.39 29.04
CA LYS A 29 -28.56 18.12 29.11
C LYS A 29 -29.51 16.93 29.15
N THR A 30 -30.56 17.02 29.95
CA THR A 30 -31.58 15.97 30.11
C THR A 30 -32.32 15.74 28.79
N TYR A 31 -32.76 16.83 28.15
CA TYR A 31 -33.35 16.80 26.81
C TYR A 31 -32.46 16.06 25.81
N PHE A 32 -31.18 16.46 25.72
CA PHE A 32 -30.23 15.85 24.79
C PHE A 32 -29.97 14.38 25.11
N ALA A 33 -29.91 14.01 26.40
CA ALA A 33 -29.74 12.63 26.83
C ALA A 33 -30.92 11.75 26.41
N ILE A 34 -32.15 12.26 26.53
CA ILE A 34 -33.36 11.55 26.09
C ILE A 34 -33.38 11.42 24.56
N ALA A 35 -33.13 12.50 23.81
CA ALA A 35 -33.04 12.45 22.35
C ALA A 35 -32.01 11.43 21.85
N LYS A 36 -30.85 11.37 22.51
CA LYS A 36 -29.83 10.36 22.25
C LYS A 36 -30.30 8.94 22.57
N ARG A 37 -30.99 8.72 23.69
CA ARG A 37 -31.52 7.41 24.06
C ARG A 37 -32.59 6.93 23.09
N ASP A 38 -33.47 7.82 22.66
CA ASP A 38 -34.51 7.53 21.67
C ASP A 38 -33.89 7.14 20.32
N TYR A 39 -32.91 7.92 19.83
CA TYR A 39 -32.16 7.56 18.63
C TYR A 39 -31.53 6.15 18.71
N LEU A 40 -30.96 5.80 19.87
CA LEU A 40 -30.33 4.50 20.11
C LEU A 40 -31.34 3.37 20.41
N GLY A 41 -32.65 3.64 20.44
CA GLY A 41 -33.69 2.66 20.77
C GLY A 41 -33.68 2.19 22.23
N LYS A 42 -33.17 3.03 23.16
CA LYS A 42 -33.03 2.73 24.60
C LYS A 42 -33.91 3.65 25.47
N ALA A 43 -34.91 4.28 24.86
CA ALA A 43 -35.87 5.09 25.59
C ALA A 43 -36.76 4.21 26.48
N THR A 44 -37.05 4.67 27.69
CA THR A 44 -37.99 4.06 28.64
C THR A 44 -39.28 4.85 28.72
N ALA A 45 -40.35 4.25 29.24
CA ALA A 45 -41.63 4.95 29.43
C ALA A 45 -41.48 6.22 30.28
N GLU A 46 -40.62 6.20 31.30
CA GLU A 46 -40.30 7.37 32.14
C GLU A 46 -39.65 8.53 31.37
N ASP A 47 -38.98 8.26 30.24
CA ASP A 47 -38.33 9.30 29.45
C ASP A 47 -39.35 10.18 28.72
N ALA A 48 -40.53 9.65 28.39
CA ALA A 48 -41.57 10.41 27.70
C ALA A 48 -42.10 11.55 28.59
N ASP A 49 -42.37 11.24 29.87
CA ASP A 49 -42.83 12.24 30.84
C ASP A 49 -41.75 13.28 31.14
N GLN A 50 -40.49 12.84 31.27
CA GLN A 50 -39.34 13.74 31.45
C GLN A 50 -39.13 14.63 30.22
N LEU A 51 -39.26 14.07 29.01
CA LEU A 51 -39.11 14.81 27.77
C LEU A 51 -40.17 15.90 27.65
N ILE A 52 -41.43 15.58 27.94
CA ILE A 52 -42.53 16.57 27.91
C ILE A 52 -42.25 17.70 28.91
N GLY A 53 -41.87 17.37 30.14
CA GLY A 53 -41.57 18.38 31.18
C GLY A 53 -40.40 19.30 30.79
N VAL A 54 -39.32 18.72 30.24
CA VAL A 54 -38.15 19.47 29.81
C VAL A 54 -38.43 20.30 28.55
N MET A 55 -39.19 19.77 27.59
CA MET A 55 -39.58 20.52 26.40
C MET A 55 -40.47 21.71 26.74
N GLN A 56 -41.39 21.56 27.70
CA GLN A 56 -42.20 22.68 28.21
C GLN A 56 -41.35 23.73 28.93
N ALA A 57 -40.40 23.31 29.77
CA ALA A 57 -39.50 24.23 30.47
C ALA A 57 -38.58 25.04 29.53
N LEU A 58 -38.23 24.45 28.39
CA LEU A 58 -37.37 25.06 27.38
C LEU A 58 -38.14 25.75 26.23
N ASP A 59 -39.48 25.72 26.26
CA ASP A 59 -40.37 26.21 25.20
C ASP A 59 -40.04 25.60 23.81
N LEU A 60 -39.75 24.28 23.80
CA LEU A 60 -39.34 23.52 22.61
C LEU A 60 -40.50 22.75 22.00
N THR A 61 -40.47 22.64 20.67
CA THR A 61 -41.47 21.91 19.88
C THR A 61 -41.00 20.50 19.53
N GLU A 62 -41.93 19.65 19.08
CA GLU A 62 -41.60 18.32 18.55
C GLU A 62 -40.65 18.40 17.34
N ALA A 63 -40.74 19.48 16.56
CA ALA A 63 -39.81 19.74 15.45
C ALA A 63 -38.37 19.96 15.94
N ASP A 64 -38.19 20.62 17.09
CA ASP A 64 -36.86 20.80 17.70
C ASP A 64 -36.27 19.47 18.16
N PHE A 65 -37.12 18.58 18.68
CA PHE A 65 -36.73 17.21 19.05
C PHE A 65 -36.30 16.40 17.82
N ALA A 66 -37.11 16.41 16.76
CA ALA A 66 -36.76 15.76 15.50
C ALA A 66 -35.44 16.28 14.93
N LYS A 67 -35.22 17.60 14.95
CA LYS A 67 -33.98 18.24 14.51
C LYS A 67 -32.78 17.83 15.35
N THR A 68 -32.94 17.75 16.67
CA THR A 68 -31.87 17.30 17.58
C THR A 68 -31.51 15.85 17.31
N ARG A 69 -32.51 14.98 17.10
CA ARG A 69 -32.30 13.58 16.74
C ARG A 69 -31.57 13.43 15.39
N GLN A 70 -31.97 14.20 14.37
CA GLN A 70 -31.29 14.23 13.08
C GLN A 70 -29.84 14.71 13.20
N ALA A 71 -29.58 15.73 14.00
CA ALA A 71 -28.21 16.22 14.21
C ALA A 71 -27.31 15.15 14.87
N ILE A 72 -27.86 14.32 15.78
CA ILE A 72 -27.14 13.19 16.37
C ILE A 72 -26.76 12.16 15.29
N GLU A 73 -27.69 11.85 14.38
CA GLU A 73 -27.46 10.93 13.27
C GLU A 73 -26.35 11.43 12.33
N GLU A 74 -26.43 12.68 11.87
CA GLU A 74 -25.43 13.29 10.99
C GLU A 74 -24.03 13.30 11.62
N VAL A 75 -23.93 13.55 12.94
CA VAL A 75 -22.66 13.49 13.66
C VAL A 75 -22.12 12.05 13.70
N CYS A 76 -22.97 11.07 14.00
CA CYS A 76 -22.57 9.66 14.00
C CYS A 76 -22.05 9.22 12.64
N GLU A 77 -22.73 9.56 11.55
CA GLU A 77 -22.30 9.27 10.18
C GLU A 77 -20.98 9.96 9.83
N ALA A 78 -20.86 11.25 10.13
CA ALA A 78 -19.64 12.01 9.84
C ALA A 78 -18.41 11.46 10.58
N VAL A 79 -18.57 11.06 11.85
CA VAL A 79 -17.49 10.44 12.62
C VAL A 79 -17.14 9.06 12.05
N ALA A 80 -18.12 8.22 11.72
CA ALA A 80 -17.89 6.92 11.11
C ALA A 80 -17.14 7.05 9.78
N GLN A 81 -17.57 7.97 8.91
CA GLN A 81 -16.93 8.25 7.64
C GLN A 81 -15.49 8.77 7.83
N SER A 82 -15.27 9.63 8.82
CA SER A 82 -13.93 10.13 9.17
C SER A 82 -13.01 8.98 9.61
N GLN A 83 -13.50 8.03 10.41
CA GLN A 83 -12.72 6.86 10.82
C GLN A 83 -12.38 5.96 9.63
N ILE A 84 -13.35 5.67 8.74
CA ILE A 84 -13.13 4.90 7.51
C ILE A 84 -12.08 5.60 6.63
N ASN A 85 -12.20 6.92 6.45
CA ASN A 85 -11.26 7.71 5.66
C ASN A 85 -9.85 7.68 6.26
N LYS A 86 -9.70 7.74 7.58
CA LYS A 86 -8.40 7.58 8.26
C LYS A 86 -7.78 6.21 8.01
N ILE A 87 -8.57 5.13 8.13
CA ILE A 87 -8.10 3.77 7.85
C ILE A 87 -7.64 3.65 6.39
N ASN A 88 -8.43 4.18 5.46
CA ASN A 88 -8.12 4.17 4.03
C ASN A 88 -6.87 5.01 3.70
N ALA A 89 -6.71 6.18 4.32
CA ALA A 89 -5.55 7.03 4.15
C ALA A 89 -4.27 6.35 4.66
N ASN A 90 -4.32 5.74 5.84
CA ASN A 90 -3.18 5.03 6.41
C ASN A 90 -2.79 3.79 5.58
N GLY A 91 -3.78 3.02 5.13
CA GLY A 91 -3.53 1.85 4.26
C GLY A 91 -3.09 2.21 2.85
N SER A 92 -3.30 3.44 2.39
CA SER A 92 -2.92 3.89 1.04
C SER A 92 -1.42 4.06 0.90
N HIS A 93 -0.73 4.60 1.91
CA HIS A 93 0.70 4.84 1.84
C HIS A 93 1.52 3.54 1.75
N GLU A 94 1.22 2.56 2.61
CA GLU A 94 1.89 1.25 2.58
C GLU A 94 1.62 0.51 1.26
N ARG A 95 0.40 0.58 0.73
CA ARG A 95 0.08 -0.01 -0.59
C ARG A 95 0.85 0.67 -1.72
N VAL A 96 1.02 1.99 -1.69
CA VAL A 96 1.80 2.73 -2.68
C VAL A 96 3.27 2.35 -2.61
N LEU A 97 3.86 2.28 -1.41
CA LEU A 97 5.26 1.85 -1.23
C LEU A 97 5.47 0.41 -1.68
N SER A 98 4.54 -0.50 -1.36
CA SER A 98 4.58 -1.89 -1.84
C SER A 98 4.49 -1.97 -3.36
N ALA A 99 3.55 -1.24 -3.97
CA ALA A 99 3.40 -1.22 -5.42
C ALA A 99 4.63 -0.64 -6.13
N GLN A 100 5.26 0.40 -5.55
CA GLN A 100 6.49 0.98 -6.05
C GLN A 100 7.67 -0.01 -5.97
N ARG A 101 7.77 -0.75 -4.85
CA ARG A 101 8.75 -1.83 -4.70
C ARG A 101 8.55 -2.92 -5.76
N ASP A 102 7.32 -3.41 -5.92
CA ASP A 102 6.99 -4.46 -6.89
C ASP A 102 7.30 -4.03 -8.32
N PHE A 103 7.00 -2.77 -8.67
CA PHE A 103 7.33 -2.21 -9.97
C PHE A 103 8.84 -2.22 -10.24
N LEU A 104 9.66 -1.80 -9.27
CA LEU A 104 11.12 -1.80 -9.43
C LEU A 104 11.69 -3.21 -9.55
N VAL A 105 11.20 -4.13 -8.72
CA VAL A 105 11.57 -5.55 -8.78
C VAL A 105 11.19 -6.14 -10.15
N PHE A 106 9.98 -5.87 -10.63
CA PHE A 106 9.51 -6.35 -11.92
C PHE A 106 10.32 -5.77 -13.08
N ALA A 107 10.62 -4.47 -13.06
CA ALA A 107 11.46 -3.82 -14.05
C ALA A 107 12.86 -4.44 -14.10
N ALA A 108 13.43 -4.78 -12.94
CA ALA A 108 14.71 -5.48 -12.86
C ALA A 108 14.63 -6.91 -13.41
N LYS A 109 13.60 -7.67 -13.06
CA LYS A 109 13.35 -9.02 -13.59
C LYS A 109 13.19 -9.00 -15.12
N SER A 110 12.45 -8.04 -15.65
CA SER A 110 12.27 -7.85 -17.10
C SER A 110 13.61 -7.60 -17.81
N LYS A 111 14.45 -6.70 -17.28
CA LYS A 111 15.80 -6.46 -17.82
C LYS A 111 16.70 -7.69 -17.75
N ARG A 112 16.63 -8.47 -16.66
CA ARG A 112 17.37 -9.75 -16.52
C ARG A 112 16.91 -10.75 -17.58
N ALA A 113 15.61 -10.95 -17.75
CA ALA A 113 15.05 -11.85 -18.77
C ALA A 113 15.46 -11.45 -20.19
N GLN A 114 15.45 -10.16 -20.52
CA GLN A 114 15.95 -9.66 -21.81
C GLN A 114 17.44 -9.96 -22.02
N ARG A 115 18.27 -9.78 -20.98
CA ARG A 115 19.70 -10.13 -21.05
C ARG A 115 19.91 -11.62 -21.26
N ILE A 116 19.20 -12.47 -20.52
CA ILE A 116 19.25 -13.93 -20.68
C ILE A 116 18.84 -14.31 -22.11
N GLY A 117 17.71 -13.78 -22.60
CA GLY A 117 17.27 -14.02 -23.97
C GLY A 117 18.31 -13.61 -25.04
N ASN A 118 19.02 -12.49 -24.82
CA ASN A 118 20.11 -12.08 -25.71
C ASN A 118 21.34 -13.00 -25.61
N VAL A 119 21.68 -13.49 -24.42
CA VAL A 119 22.76 -14.46 -24.22
C VAL A 119 22.43 -15.77 -24.92
N GLU A 120 21.20 -16.29 -24.75
CA GLU A 120 20.77 -17.53 -25.41
C GLU A 120 20.76 -17.40 -26.94
N ARG A 121 20.31 -16.26 -27.48
CA ARG A 121 20.42 -15.99 -28.93
C ARG A 121 21.87 -15.99 -29.41
N ARG A 122 22.80 -15.41 -28.63
CA ARG A 122 24.24 -15.43 -28.94
C ARG A 122 24.82 -16.84 -28.86
N LYS A 123 24.43 -17.64 -27.86
CA LYS A 123 24.84 -19.04 -27.75
C LYS A 123 24.37 -19.85 -28.95
N HIS A 124 23.13 -19.66 -29.39
CA HIS A 124 22.63 -20.31 -30.61
C HIS A 124 23.43 -19.92 -31.86
N ALA A 125 23.74 -18.64 -32.04
CA ALA A 125 24.59 -18.20 -33.15
C ALA A 125 26.00 -18.81 -33.06
N ALA A 126 26.62 -18.78 -31.87
CA ALA A 126 27.93 -19.37 -31.63
C ALA A 126 27.95 -20.89 -31.83
N MET A 127 26.86 -21.59 -31.49
CA MET A 127 26.71 -23.03 -31.76
C MET A 127 26.70 -23.29 -33.26
N THR A 128 25.94 -22.52 -34.04
CA THR A 128 25.93 -22.64 -35.51
C THR A 128 27.32 -22.37 -36.12
N GLU A 129 28.02 -21.34 -35.64
CA GLU A 129 29.39 -21.04 -36.07
C GLU A 129 30.38 -22.16 -35.69
N ALA A 130 30.26 -22.71 -34.47
CA ALA A 130 31.08 -23.82 -33.99
C ALA A 130 30.83 -25.09 -34.81
N GLN A 131 29.57 -25.40 -35.13
CA GLN A 131 29.22 -26.52 -36.02
C GLN A 131 29.80 -26.35 -37.42
N ALA A 132 29.67 -25.15 -38.01
CA ALA A 132 30.28 -24.84 -39.31
C ALA A 132 31.81 -24.94 -39.28
N ARG A 133 32.44 -24.62 -38.13
CA ARG A 133 33.89 -24.79 -37.94
C ARG A 133 34.27 -26.26 -37.80
N VAL A 134 33.51 -27.05 -37.05
CA VAL A 134 33.73 -28.50 -36.92
C VAL A 134 33.63 -29.17 -38.29
N GLN A 135 32.62 -28.81 -39.09
CA GLN A 135 32.47 -29.33 -40.44
C GLN A 135 33.68 -28.99 -41.33
N ARG A 136 34.13 -27.73 -41.34
CA ARG A 136 35.35 -27.35 -42.09
C ARG A 136 36.58 -28.12 -41.63
N LEU A 137 36.77 -28.30 -40.33
CA LEU A 137 37.90 -29.06 -39.80
C LEU A 137 37.83 -30.54 -40.15
N ALA A 138 36.63 -31.12 -40.25
CA ALA A 138 36.42 -32.49 -40.71
C ALA A 138 36.74 -32.64 -42.21
N ASP A 139 36.38 -31.65 -43.03
CA ASP A 139 36.72 -31.65 -44.45
C ASP A 139 38.24 -31.46 -44.68
N GLU A 140 38.90 -30.63 -43.85
CA GLU A 140 40.35 -30.34 -43.94
C GLU A 140 41.23 -31.46 -43.35
N ASN A 141 40.77 -32.17 -42.32
CA ASN A 141 41.54 -33.17 -41.57
C ASN A 141 40.69 -34.43 -41.31
N PRO A 142 40.34 -35.21 -42.35
CA PRO A 142 39.41 -36.32 -42.23
C PRO A 142 39.91 -37.43 -41.28
N GLU A 143 41.23 -37.60 -41.12
CA GLU A 143 41.83 -38.57 -40.20
C GLU A 143 41.57 -38.30 -38.71
N LEU A 144 41.16 -37.08 -38.35
CA LEU A 144 40.82 -36.71 -36.98
C LEU A 144 39.35 -37.02 -36.62
N PHE A 145 38.55 -37.49 -37.59
CA PHE A 145 37.12 -37.72 -37.45
C PHE A 145 36.75 -39.15 -37.87
N ASP A 146 35.87 -39.78 -37.10
CA ASP A 146 35.25 -41.07 -37.44
C ASP A 146 33.83 -40.79 -37.95
N GLY A 147 33.71 -40.51 -39.26
CA GLY A 147 32.46 -40.06 -39.86
C GLY A 147 32.11 -38.62 -39.48
N THR A 148 31.00 -38.40 -38.79
CA THR A 148 30.57 -37.06 -38.33
C THR A 148 31.07 -36.71 -36.93
N GLU A 149 31.75 -37.63 -36.25
CA GLU A 149 32.21 -37.46 -34.87
C GLU A 149 33.74 -37.37 -34.79
N VAL A 150 34.25 -36.67 -33.78
CA VAL A 150 35.69 -36.61 -33.54
C VAL A 150 36.18 -38.00 -33.12
N ASN A 151 37.36 -38.39 -33.61
CA ASN A 151 37.97 -39.67 -33.30
C ASN A 151 37.98 -39.95 -31.78
N ALA A 152 37.63 -41.18 -31.40
CA ALA A 152 37.46 -41.61 -30.01
C ALA A 152 38.71 -41.35 -29.13
N VAL A 153 39.91 -41.28 -29.71
CA VAL A 153 41.16 -40.96 -29.01
C VAL A 153 41.12 -39.59 -28.31
N PHE A 154 40.34 -38.63 -28.83
CA PHE A 154 40.22 -37.29 -28.23
C PHE A 154 39.10 -37.17 -27.19
N SER A 155 38.27 -38.19 -27.01
CA SER A 155 37.08 -38.16 -26.13
C SER A 155 37.39 -37.74 -24.69
N THR A 156 38.50 -38.21 -24.13
CA THR A 156 38.92 -37.90 -22.75
C THR A 156 39.35 -36.44 -22.62
N VAL A 157 40.06 -35.92 -23.63
CA VAL A 157 40.50 -34.51 -23.68
C VAL A 157 39.29 -33.59 -23.83
N ILE A 158 38.36 -33.92 -24.73
CA ILE A 158 37.10 -33.19 -24.96
C ILE A 158 36.27 -33.15 -23.68
N THR A 159 36.12 -34.29 -23.00
CA THR A 159 35.36 -34.38 -21.73
C THR A 159 36.00 -33.51 -20.64
N GLY A 160 37.33 -33.52 -20.53
CA GLY A 160 38.07 -32.67 -19.58
C GLY A 160 37.99 -31.18 -19.89
N ILE A 161 37.92 -30.79 -21.16
CA ILE A 161 37.69 -29.39 -21.57
C ILE A 161 36.25 -28.98 -21.24
N ARG A 162 35.26 -29.80 -21.61
CA ARG A 162 33.85 -29.55 -21.31
C ARG A 162 33.60 -29.32 -19.83
N LYS A 163 34.12 -30.20 -18.96
CA LYS A 163 33.97 -30.07 -17.51
C LYS A 163 34.54 -28.76 -16.95
N ARG A 164 35.64 -28.27 -17.51
CA ARG A 164 36.24 -26.97 -17.12
C ARG A 164 35.39 -25.79 -17.58
N LEU A 165 34.85 -25.85 -18.80
CA LEU A 165 33.94 -24.83 -19.33
C LEU A 165 32.64 -24.78 -18.51
N ASP A 166 32.02 -25.93 -18.24
CA ASP A 166 30.78 -26.03 -17.45
C ASP A 166 30.97 -25.45 -16.03
N ALA A 167 32.12 -25.71 -15.39
CA ALA A 167 32.43 -25.17 -14.07
C ALA A 167 32.60 -23.64 -14.11
N SER A 168 33.31 -23.13 -15.11
CA SER A 168 33.53 -21.69 -15.30
C SER A 168 32.24 -20.94 -15.61
N GLU A 169 31.33 -21.54 -16.39
CA GLU A 169 30.04 -20.93 -16.71
C GLU A 169 29.16 -20.80 -15.46
N LYS A 170 29.08 -21.85 -14.63
CA LYS A 170 28.31 -21.82 -13.38
C LYS A 170 28.81 -20.75 -12.40
N GLU A 171 30.12 -20.60 -12.27
CA GLU A 171 30.71 -19.57 -11.41
C GLU A 171 30.40 -18.16 -11.93
N SER A 172 30.50 -17.97 -13.24
CA SER A 172 30.17 -16.68 -13.88
C SER A 172 28.68 -16.34 -13.72
N GLU A 173 27.79 -17.30 -13.89
CA GLU A 173 26.34 -17.10 -13.74
C GLU A 173 25.98 -16.68 -12.31
N ALA A 174 26.48 -17.41 -11.31
CA ALA A 174 26.26 -17.09 -9.90
C ALA A 174 26.76 -15.67 -9.54
N ARG A 175 27.93 -15.26 -10.08
CA ARG A 175 28.46 -13.91 -9.86
C ARG A 175 27.58 -12.83 -10.49
N VAL A 176 27.07 -13.05 -11.70
CA VAL A 176 26.20 -12.09 -12.39
C VAL A 176 24.87 -11.92 -11.65
N ASP A 177 24.30 -13.01 -11.15
CA ASP A 177 23.04 -12.97 -10.40
C ASP A 177 23.21 -12.20 -9.08
N ALA A 178 24.30 -12.46 -8.34
CA ALA A 178 24.62 -11.70 -7.12
C ALA A 178 24.74 -10.19 -7.40
N MET A 179 25.41 -9.80 -8.48
CA MET A 179 25.53 -8.40 -8.88
C MET A 179 24.18 -7.75 -9.23
N HIS A 180 23.25 -8.47 -9.85
CA HIS A 180 21.92 -7.91 -10.16
C HIS A 180 21.08 -7.71 -8.91
N VAL A 181 21.14 -8.65 -7.95
CA VAL A 181 20.48 -8.49 -6.65
C VAL A 181 21.01 -7.25 -5.93
N ASP A 182 22.34 -7.06 -5.91
CA ASP A 182 22.96 -5.89 -5.28
C ASP A 182 22.58 -4.56 -5.96
N GLN A 183 22.51 -4.54 -7.30
CA GLN A 183 22.06 -3.37 -8.05
C GLN A 183 20.61 -3.00 -7.71
N VAL A 184 19.72 -3.98 -7.63
CA VAL A 184 18.32 -3.75 -7.25
C VAL A 184 18.22 -3.25 -5.81
N ASN A 185 18.95 -3.86 -4.88
CA ASN A 185 18.98 -3.45 -3.48
C ASN A 185 19.53 -2.04 -3.30
N THR A 186 20.48 -1.62 -4.13
CA THR A 186 20.99 -0.23 -4.11
C THR A 186 19.89 0.76 -4.51
N ILE A 187 19.13 0.46 -5.57
CA ILE A 187 18.02 1.31 -6.02
C ILE A 187 16.89 1.35 -4.99
N LEU A 188 16.55 0.21 -4.39
CA LEU A 188 15.52 0.14 -3.35
C LEU A 188 15.91 0.97 -2.12
N ARG A 189 17.16 0.85 -1.64
CA ARG A 189 17.67 1.66 -0.52
C ARG A 189 17.67 3.17 -0.82
N GLN A 190 18.05 3.57 -2.03
CA GLN A 190 18.01 4.98 -2.45
C GLN A 190 16.59 5.56 -2.43
N GLN A 191 15.57 4.71 -2.57
CA GLN A 191 14.17 5.10 -2.51
C GLN A 191 13.52 4.85 -1.13
N GLY A 192 14.31 4.47 -0.12
CA GLY A 192 13.80 4.18 1.23
C GLY A 192 12.96 2.90 1.32
N LEU A 193 13.14 1.96 0.40
CA LEU A 193 12.40 0.70 0.32
C LEU A 193 13.24 -0.50 0.80
N ASP A 194 12.58 -1.52 1.31
CA ASP A 194 13.21 -2.74 1.83
C ASP A 194 13.95 -3.54 0.74
N SER A 195 15.11 -4.08 1.12
CA SER A 195 15.91 -4.95 0.25
C SER A 195 15.23 -6.30 -0.03
N VAL A 196 15.65 -6.93 -1.11
CA VAL A 196 15.23 -8.28 -1.54
C VAL A 196 16.45 -9.20 -1.53
N THR A 197 16.27 -10.43 -1.06
CA THR A 197 17.33 -11.44 -0.97
C THR A 197 17.51 -12.24 -2.27
N THR A 198 16.45 -12.43 -3.06
CA THR A 198 16.51 -13.16 -4.33
C THR A 198 15.58 -12.56 -5.39
N LEU A 199 16.03 -12.56 -6.65
CA LEU A 199 15.21 -12.21 -7.83
C LEU A 199 14.64 -13.49 -8.45
N GLU A 200 13.87 -14.27 -7.68
CA GLU A 200 13.27 -15.50 -8.19
C GLU A 200 12.25 -15.21 -9.30
N THR A 201 12.45 -15.84 -10.45
CA THR A 201 11.43 -16.07 -11.46
C THR A 201 10.55 -17.21 -10.99
N LYS A 202 9.33 -16.89 -10.55
CA LYS A 202 8.21 -17.83 -10.63
C LYS A 202 7.65 -17.79 -12.04
#